data_AF-A0A7W7YXF1-F1
#
_entry.id   AF-A0A7W7YXF1-F1
#
_cell.length_a   1.000
_cell.length_b   1.000
_cell.length_c   1.000
_cell.angle_alpha   90.00
_cell.angle_beta   90.00
_cell.angle_gamma   90.00
#
_symmetry.space_group_name_H-M   'P 1'
#
loop_
_entity.id
_entity.type
_entity.pdbx_description
1 polymer ?
#
loop_
_entity_poly.entity_id
_entity_poly.type
_entity_poly.pdbx_seq_one_letter_code
_entity_poly.pdbx_strand_id
1 'polypeptide(L)' 'MDNGTGIFASSTERMAWNIAARHLLSGQTDPVAMIVEGIEEERRRCVELLHAAAGDGAAIASCLADPDRARPLSPVR' A
#
# COMPACT_ATOMS: atom_id res chain seq x y z
N MET A 1 27.55 -8.46 13.01
CA MET A 1 26.21 -8.27 13.58
C MET A 1 26.07 -6.79 13.81
N ASP A 2 25.24 -6.13 13.04
CA ASP A 2 25.10 -4.67 13.09
C ASP A 2 24.23 -4.32 14.31
N ASN A 3 24.87 -3.85 15.39
CA ASN A 3 24.20 -3.40 16.61
C ASN A 3 23.62 -1.98 16.42
N GLY A 4 22.89 -1.78 15.32
CA GLY A 4 22.21 -0.53 15.01
C GLY A 4 20.77 -0.59 15.50
N THR A 5 20.51 -0.08 16.70
CA THR A 5 19.17 0.30 17.17
C THR A 5 18.61 1.36 16.21
N GLY A 6 17.98 0.92 15.12
CA GLY A 6 17.23 1.80 14.25
C GLY A 6 16.09 2.43 15.04
N ILE A 7 15.85 3.74 14.84
CA ILE A 7 14.73 4.48 15.44
C ILE A 7 13.38 3.78 15.20
N PHE A 8 13.29 2.95 14.16
CA PHE A 8 12.14 2.15 13.79
C PHE A 8 12.44 0.66 13.95
N ALA A 9 11.52 -0.10 14.53
CA ALA A 9 11.59 -1.55 14.69
C ALA A 9 11.40 -2.30 13.36
N SER A 10 10.86 -1.66 12.33
CA SER A 10 10.72 -2.26 10.99
C SER A 10 10.69 -1.23 9.86
N SER A 11 10.88 -1.69 8.62
CA SER A 11 10.61 -0.89 7.42
C SER A 11 9.14 -0.47 7.32
N THR A 12 8.21 -1.34 7.76
CA THR A 12 6.77 -1.05 7.84
C THR A 12 6.50 0.11 8.79
N GLU A 13 7.13 0.11 9.97
CA GLU A 13 6.98 1.20 10.94
C GLU A 13 7.56 2.51 10.39
N ARG A 14 8.72 2.46 9.72
CA ARG A 14 9.30 3.62 9.06
C ARG A 14 8.35 4.20 7.99
N MET A 15 7.70 3.34 7.20
CA MET A 15 6.73 3.75 6.19
C MET A 15 5.50 4.41 6.83
N ALA A 16 4.94 3.79 7.87
CA ALA A 16 3.81 4.35 8.61
C ALA A 16 4.14 5.74 9.19
N TRP A 17 5.33 5.90 9.77
CA TRP A 17 5.80 7.20 10.25
C TRP A 17 5.94 8.24 9.14
N ASN A 18 6.48 7.86 7.99
CA ASN A 18 6.60 8.77 6.85
C ASN A 18 5.23 9.24 6.35
N ILE A 19 4.25 8.34 6.22
CA ILE A 19 2.88 8.68 5.82
C ILE A 19 2.24 9.62 6.85
N ALA A 20 2.29 9.25 8.13
CA ALA A 20 1.72 10.06 9.20
C ALA A 20 2.35 11.45 9.24
N ALA A 21 3.68 11.56 9.13
CA ALA A 21 4.37 12.84 9.12
C ALA A 21 3.92 13.73 7.95
N ARG A 22 3.78 13.18 6.73
CA ARG A 22 3.28 13.94 5.56
C ARG A 22 1.88 14.48 5.81
N HIS A 23 0.97 13.65 6.31
CA HIS A 23 -0.40 14.05 6.61
C HIS A 23 -0.44 15.14 7.68
N LEU A 24 0.26 14.93 8.81
CA LEU A 24 0.29 15.88 9.92
C LEU A 24 0.89 17.23 9.50
N LEU A 25 1.94 17.23 8.68
CA LEU A 25 2.53 18.47 8.13
C LEU A 25 1.55 19.24 7.21
N SER A 26 0.61 18.53 6.57
CA SER A 26 -0.45 19.14 5.76
C SER A 26 -1.69 19.54 6.57
N GLY A 27 -1.69 19.33 7.89
CA GLY A 27 -2.85 19.56 8.76
C GLY A 27 -3.94 18.49 8.66
N GLN A 28 -3.69 17.41 7.90
CA GLN A 28 -4.57 16.25 7.83
C GLN A 28 -4.32 15.34 9.03
N THR A 29 -5.35 15.14 9.86
CA THR A 29 -5.27 14.34 11.09
C THR A 29 -6.17 13.11 11.07
N ASP A 30 -6.93 12.90 9.99
CA ASP A 30 -7.77 11.73 9.83
C ASP A 30 -6.94 10.44 9.70
N PRO A 31 -6.98 9.52 10.68
CA PRO A 31 -6.24 8.27 10.59
C PRO A 31 -6.74 7.36 9.47
N VAL A 32 -8.01 7.49 9.05
CA VAL A 32 -8.54 6.69 7.93
C VAL A 32 -7.82 7.08 6.63
N ALA A 33 -7.65 8.38 6.38
CA ALA A 33 -6.91 8.88 5.22
C ALA A 33 -5.46 8.36 5.17
N MET A 34 -4.77 8.33 6.31
CA MET A 34 -3.39 7.79 6.41
C MET A 34 -3.35 6.28 6.12
N ILE A 35 -4.31 5.52 6.64
CA ILE A 35 -4.41 4.07 6.40
C ILE A 35 -4.70 3.77 4.93
N VAL A 36 -5.63 4.53 4.31
CA VAL A 36 -5.95 4.40 2.88
C VAL A 36 -4.69 4.62 2.03
N GLU A 37 -3.92 5.67 2.29
CA GLU A 37 -2.67 5.93 1.57
C GLU A 37 -1.67 4.78 1.72
N GLY A 38 -1.52 4.23 2.93
CA GLY A 38 -0.64 3.09 3.17
C GLY A 38 -1.07 1.83 2.40
N ILE A 39 -2.38 1.56 2.33
CA ILE A 39 -2.93 0.42 1.57
C ILE A 39 -2.70 0.62 0.07
N GLU A 40 -2.91 1.83 -0.45
CA GLU A 40 -2.69 2.15 -1.85
C GLU A 40 -1.20 2.06 -2.24
N GLU A 41 -0.30 2.48 -1.35
CA GLU A 41 1.14 2.39 -1.57
C GLU A 41 1.63 0.95 -1.63
N GLU A 42 1.20 0.09 -0.70
CA GLU A 42 1.56 -1.34 -0.73
C GLU A 42 0.93 -2.06 -1.93
N ARG A 43 -0.29 -1.70 -2.33
CA ARG A 43 -0.93 -2.23 -3.54
C ARG A 43 -0.11 -1.91 -4.79
N ARG A 44 0.30 -0.64 -4.96
CA ARG A 44 1.14 -0.21 -6.08
C ARG A 44 2.45 -0.99 -6.12
N ARG A 45 3.10 -1.14 -4.97
CA ARG A 45 4.34 -1.92 -4.84
C ARG A 45 4.14 -3.38 -5.25
N CYS A 46 3.05 -4.00 -4.84
CA CYS A 46 2.70 -5.36 -5.25
C CYS A 46 2.51 -5.47 -6.77
N VAL A 47 1.82 -4.52 -7.40
CA VAL A 47 1.64 -4.45 -8.85
C VAL A 47 2.99 -4.31 -9.57
N GLU A 48 3.87 -3.42 -9.10
CA GLU A 48 5.22 -3.24 -9.64
C GLU A 48 6.06 -4.51 -9.53
N LEU A 49 6.01 -5.20 -8.38
CA LEU A 49 6.72 -6.46 -8.17
C LEU A 49 6.20 -7.57 -9.10
N LEU A 50 4.89 -7.63 -9.34
CA LEU A 50 4.28 -8.58 -10.26
C LEU A 50 4.71 -8.30 -11.71
N HIS A 51 4.69 -7.04 -12.15
CA HIS A 51 5.21 -6.66 -13.46
C HIS A 51 6.70 -7.00 -13.61
N ALA A 52 7.52 -6.71 -12.60
CA ALA A 52 8.94 -7.03 -12.63
C ALA A 52 9.20 -8.55 -12.71
N ALA A 53 8.37 -9.37 -12.05
CA ALA A 53 8.52 -10.82 -12.03
C ALA A 53 7.97 -11.52 -13.30
N ALA A 54 6.86 -11.02 -13.85
CA ALA A 54 6.12 -11.68 -14.93
C ALA A 54 6.25 -10.97 -16.31
N GLY A 55 6.90 -9.81 -16.36
CA GLY A 55 7.07 -8.97 -17.55
C GLY A 55 5.89 -8.03 -17.83
N ASP A 56 6.10 -7.04 -18.70
CA ASP A 56 5.14 -5.95 -18.97
C ASP A 56 3.79 -6.41 -19.56
N GLY A 57 3.71 -7.66 -20.03
CA GLY A 57 2.48 -8.27 -20.55
C GLY A 57 1.69 -9.11 -19.55
N ALA A 58 2.13 -9.17 -18.28
CA ALA A 58 1.47 -9.96 -17.26
C ALA A 58 0.04 -9.45 -16.99
N ALA A 59 -0.93 -10.34 -17.15
CA ALA A 59 -2.32 -10.06 -16.79
C ALA A 59 -2.43 -10.02 -15.25
N ILE A 60 -2.30 -8.83 -14.67
CA ILE A 60 -2.55 -8.61 -13.24
C ILE A 60 -4.05 -8.67 -13.01
N ALA A 61 -4.46 -9.44 -11.99
CA ALA A 61 -5.86 -9.56 -11.62
C ALA A 61 -6.47 -8.18 -11.36
N SER A 62 -7.65 -7.91 -11.94
CA SER A 62 -8.31 -6.60 -11.83
C SER A 62 -8.56 -6.18 -10.38
N CYS A 63 -8.79 -7.12 -9.48
CA CYS A 63 -8.95 -6.87 -8.04
C CYS A 63 -7.68 -6.30 -7.36
N LEU A 64 -6.49 -6.51 -7.92
CA LEU A 64 -5.23 -5.94 -7.43
C LEU A 64 -4.96 -4.56 -8.03
N ALA A 65 -5.45 -4.29 -9.25
CA ALA A 65 -5.29 -2.99 -9.89
C ALA A 65 -6.34 -1.97 -9.42
N ASP A 66 -7.58 -2.42 -9.24
CA ASP A 66 -8.71 -1.60 -8.84
C ASP A 66 -9.78 -2.49 -8.15
N PRO A 67 -9.78 -2.54 -6.80
CA PRO A 67 -10.70 -3.39 -6.06
C PRO A 67 -12.16 -2.91 -6.15
N ASP A 68 -12.40 -1.63 -6.43
CA ASP A 68 -13.75 -1.07 -6.55
C ASP A 68 -14.34 -1.30 -7.95
N ARG A 69 -13.48 -1.45 -8.96
CA ARG A 69 -13.85 -1.85 -10.32
C ARG A 69 -14.08 -3.35 -10.47
N ALA A 70 -13.52 -4.16 -9.58
CA ALA A 70 -13.90 -5.56 -9.45
C ALA A 70 -15.33 -5.63 -8.87
N ARG A 71 -16.33 -5.43 -9.74
CA ARG A 71 -17.76 -5.50 -9.42
C ARG A 71 -18.01 -6.59 -8.37
N PRO A 72 -18.68 -6.30 -7.24
CA PRO A 72 -19.06 -7.37 -6.32
C PRO A 72 -19.84 -8.39 -7.14
N LEU A 73 -19.39 -9.65 -7.10
CA LEU A 73 -20.15 -10.76 -7.67
C LEU A 73 -21.58 -10.60 -7.19
N SER A 74 -22.51 -10.46 -8.14
CA SER A 74 -23.94 -10.27 -7.85
C SER A 74 -24.36 -11.27 -6.77
N PRO A 75 -25.15 -10.87 -5.76
CA PRO A 75 -25.53 -11.78 -4.69
C PRO A 75 -26.19 -13.00 -5.35
N VAL A 76 -25.61 -14.17 -5.10
CA VAL A 76 -26.18 -15.46 -5.50
C VAL A 76 -27.60 -15.47 -4.93
N ARG A 77 -28.60 -15.40 -5.81
CA ARG A 77 -30.01 -15.62 -5.46
C ARG A 77 -30.27 -17.10 -5.34
#